data_AF-A0A2H6IPM3-F1
#
_entry.id   AF-A0A2H6IPM3-F1
#
_cell.length_a   1.000
_cell.length_b   1.000
_cell.length_c   1.000
_cell.angle_alpha   90.00
_cell.angle_beta   90.00
_cell.angle_gamma   90.00
#
_symmetry.space_group_name_H-M   'P 1'
#
loop_
_entity.id
_entity.type
_entity.pdbx_description
1 polymer ?
#
loop_
_entity_poly.entity_id
_entity_poly.type
_entity_poly.pdbx_seq_one_letter_code
_entity_poly.pdbx_strand_id
1 'polypeptide(L)'
;MAKIRWLFLLVAVFVLIPVYACTETNDGSEKAVFKQQPEITEIRPQKPAKIKLKRGTTGQYSWDLSGDDADKILEADRKLREGLKD
;
A
#
# COMPACT_ATOMS: atom_id res chain seq x y z
N MET A 1 -55.53 35.77 39.19
CA MET A 1 -55.09 36.22 37.85
C MET A 1 -53.56 36.25 37.68
N ALA A 2 -52.78 36.64 38.70
CA ALA A 2 -51.31 36.64 38.61
C ALA A 2 -50.68 35.24 38.39
N LYS A 3 -51.24 34.19 39.02
CA LYS A 3 -50.73 32.81 38.92
C LYS A 3 -50.84 32.23 37.50
N ILE A 4 -51.94 32.51 36.80
CA ILE A 4 -52.15 32.08 35.40
C ILE A 4 -51.21 32.84 34.45
N ARG A 5 -51.00 34.15 34.65
CA ARG A 5 -50.00 34.93 33.89
C ARG A 5 -48.57 34.42 34.09
N TRP A 6 -48.24 33.97 35.31
CA TRP A 6 -46.94 33.38 35.60
C TRP A 6 -46.77 31.99 34.97
N LEU A 7 -47.85 31.21 34.92
CA LEU A 7 -47.89 29.91 34.24
C LEU A 7 -47.66 30.06 32.73
N PHE A 8 -48.29 31.06 32.09
CA PHE A 8 -48.04 31.37 30.67
C PHE A 8 -46.62 31.88 30.40
N LEU A 9 -46.03 32.67 31.31
CA LEU A 9 -44.63 33.08 31.20
C LEU A 9 -43.66 31.90 31.31
N LEU A 10 -43.90 30.96 32.22
CA LEU A 10 -43.09 29.75 32.35
C LEU A 10 -43.17 28.86 31.10
N VAL A 11 -44.37 28.70 30.53
CA VAL A 11 -44.57 27.94 29.29
C VAL A 11 -43.88 28.60 28.11
N ALA A 12 -43.94 29.93 27.98
CA ALA A 12 -43.27 30.67 26.91
C ALA A 12 -41.73 30.51 26.97
N VAL A 13 -41.15 30.58 28.17
CA VAL A 13 -39.70 30.36 28.36
C VAL A 13 -39.33 28.91 28.02
N PHE A 14 -40.12 27.93 28.44
CA PHE A 14 -39.86 26.52 28.16
C PHE A 14 -39.88 26.18 26.66
N VAL A 15 -40.75 26.84 25.88
CA VAL A 15 -40.83 26.66 24.43
C VAL A 15 -39.70 27.38 23.67
N LEU A 16 -39.17 28.47 24.21
CA LEU A 16 -38.11 29.24 23.53
C LEU A 16 -36.70 28.62 23.68
N ILE A 17 -36.44 27.86 24.75
CA ILE A 17 -35.14 27.20 24.99
C ILE A 17 -34.73 26.21 23.88
N PRO A 18 -35.59 25.27 23.41
CA PRO A 18 -35.19 24.31 22.38
C PRO A 18 -34.98 24.95 21.00
N VAL A 19 -35.59 26.12 20.73
CA VAL A 19 -35.44 26.82 19.44
C VAL A 19 -34.04 27.42 19.30
N TYR A 20 -33.43 27.89 20.39
CA TYR A 20 -32.03 28.37 20.38
C TYR A 20 -31.02 27.23 20.28
N ALA A 21 -31.31 26.06 20.86
CA ALA A 21 -30.41 24.90 20.83
C ALA A 21 -30.29 24.24 19.43
N CYS A 22 -31.23 24.49 18.52
CA CYS A 22 -31.19 23.98 17.15
C CYS A 22 -30.47 24.90 16.15
N THR A 23 -29.83 25.99 16.60
CA THR A 23 -29.14 26.94 15.70
C THR A 23 -27.63 26.73 15.57
N GLU A 24 -27.06 25.69 16.17
CA GLU A 24 -25.70 25.25 15.81
C GLU A 24 -25.73 24.51 14.47
N THR A 25 -25.65 25.28 13.39
CA THR A 25 -25.11 24.79 12.13
C THR A 25 -23.65 24.46 12.38
N ASN A 26 -23.38 23.20 12.73
CA ASN A 26 -22.04 22.63 12.73
C ASN A 26 -21.56 22.60 11.27
N ASP A 27 -21.04 23.72 10.80
CA ASP A 27 -20.39 23.88 9.49
C ASP A 27 -18.96 23.32 9.51
N GLY A 28 -18.69 22.40 10.43
CA GLY A 28 -17.53 21.53 10.43
C GLY A 28 -17.79 20.37 9.49
N SER A 29 -17.81 20.63 8.18
CA SER A 29 -17.54 19.57 7.22
C SER A 29 -16.12 19.06 7.49
N GLU A 30 -15.98 18.12 8.41
CA GLU A 30 -14.80 17.28 8.52
C GLU A 30 -14.75 16.50 7.22
N LYS A 31 -14.08 17.10 6.23
CA LYS A 31 -13.76 16.47 4.97
C LYS A 31 -12.99 15.22 5.33
N ALA A 32 -13.64 14.06 5.25
CA ALA A 32 -12.99 12.77 5.38
C ALA A 32 -11.88 12.74 4.33
N VAL A 33 -10.65 13.01 4.76
CA VAL A 33 -9.47 12.95 3.90
C VAL A 33 -9.19 11.46 3.71
N PHE A 34 -9.90 10.86 2.77
CA PHE A 34 -9.61 9.51 2.31
C PHE A 34 -8.24 9.55 1.65
N LYS A 35 -7.19 9.30 2.44
CA LYS A 35 -5.84 9.16 1.92
C LYS A 35 -5.84 7.90 1.08
N GLN A 36 -5.83 8.06 -0.25
CA GLN A 36 -5.57 6.99 -1.18
C GLN A 36 -4.25 6.33 -0.76
N GLN A 37 -4.35 5.13 -0.18
CA GLN A 37 -3.18 4.31 0.13
C GLN A 37 -2.38 4.15 -1.17
N PRO A 38 -1.09 4.48 -1.20
CA PRO A 38 -0.28 4.28 -2.40
C PRO A 38 -0.33 2.79 -2.76
N GLU A 39 -0.67 2.49 -4.01
CA GLU A 39 -0.66 1.12 -4.53
C GLU A 39 0.69 0.47 -4.19
N ILE A 40 0.64 -0.59 -3.39
CA ILE A 40 1.83 -1.36 -3.03
C ILE A 40 2.39 -1.92 -4.33
N THR A 41 3.44 -1.28 -4.84
CA THR A 41 4.12 -1.76 -6.04
C THR A 41 4.84 -3.04 -5.68
N GLU A 42 4.33 -4.18 -6.18
CA GLU A 42 4.93 -5.48 -5.95
C GLU A 42 6.32 -5.53 -6.59
N ILE A 43 7.37 -5.40 -5.77
CA ILE A 43 8.75 -5.53 -6.23
C ILE A 43 9.00 -7.02 -6.49
N ARG A 44 8.92 -7.44 -7.76
CA ARG A 44 9.25 -8.82 -8.13
C ARG A 44 10.74 -9.07 -7.87
N PRO A 45 11.10 -10.13 -7.12
CA PRO A 45 12.50 -10.48 -6.93
C PRO A 45 13.13 -10.86 -8.27
N GLN A 46 14.38 -10.42 -8.48
CA GLN A 46 15.13 -10.77 -9.69
C GLN A 46 15.44 -12.27 -9.72
N LYS A 47 15.23 -12.93 -10.86
CA LYS A 47 15.54 -14.37 -10.98
C LYS A 47 17.06 -14.59 -10.96
N PRO A 48 17.53 -15.65 -10.28
CA PRO A 48 18.96 -15.96 -10.22
C PRO A 48 19.50 -16.45 -11.56
N ALA A 49 20.83 -16.39 -11.70
CA ALA A 49 21.52 -17.02 -12.83
C ALA A 49 21.38 -18.55 -12.75
N LYS A 50 20.83 -19.15 -13.80
CA LYS A 50 20.58 -20.57 -13.96
C LYS A 50 21.59 -21.16 -14.94
N ILE A 51 22.28 -22.21 -14.50
CA ILE A 51 23.26 -22.97 -15.28
C ILE A 51 22.61 -24.26 -15.75
N LYS A 52 22.62 -24.52 -17.05
CA LYS A 52 22.18 -25.79 -17.65
C LYS A 52 23.38 -26.51 -18.25
N LEU A 53 23.83 -27.57 -17.60
CA LEU A 53 24.90 -28.43 -18.12
C LEU A 53 24.34 -29.39 -19.18
N LYS A 54 25.01 -29.49 -20.31
CA LYS A 54 24.70 -30.37 -21.44
C LYS A 54 25.90 -31.27 -21.70
N ARG A 55 25.64 -32.57 -21.81
CA ARG A 55 26.65 -33.55 -22.20
C ARG A 55 26.45 -33.91 -23.68
N GLY A 56 27.47 -33.71 -24.49
CA GLY A 56 27.51 -34.13 -25.88
C GLY A 56 27.72 -35.63 -26.01
N THR A 57 27.38 -36.18 -27.18
CA THR A 57 27.53 -37.61 -27.52
C THR A 57 28.98 -38.07 -27.51
N THR A 58 29.92 -37.17 -27.79
CA THR A 58 31.37 -37.39 -27.74
C THR A 58 31.96 -37.25 -26.33
N GLY A 59 31.13 -37.07 -25.30
CA GLY A 59 31.57 -36.88 -23.90
C GLY A 59 32.00 -35.46 -23.56
N GLN A 60 31.95 -34.52 -24.51
CA GLN A 60 32.23 -33.10 -24.28
C GLN A 60 31.11 -32.46 -23.45
N TYR A 61 31.47 -31.58 -22.52
CA TYR A 61 30.50 -30.84 -21.70
C TYR A 61 30.38 -29.40 -22.21
N SER A 62 29.16 -28.89 -22.22
CA SER A 62 28.84 -27.49 -22.49
C SER A 62 27.83 -26.99 -21.47
N TRP A 63 27.75 -25.68 -21.25
CA TRP A 63 26.71 -25.10 -20.40
C TRP A 63 26.03 -23.91 -21.07
N ASP A 64 24.75 -23.74 -20.77
CA ASP A 64 23.97 -22.55 -21.07
C ASP A 64 23.68 -21.76 -19.79
N LEU A 65 23.78 -20.44 -19.87
CA LEU A 65 23.48 -19.52 -18.78
C LEU A 65 22.22 -18.70 -19.11
N SER A 66 21.34 -18.53 -18.13
CA SER A 66 20.12 -17.73 -18.27
C SER A 66 19.80 -17.02 -16.97
N GLY A 67 19.23 -15.81 -17.02
CA GLY A 67 18.92 -15.02 -15.84
C GLY A 67 18.42 -13.63 -16.24
N ASP A 68 17.93 -12.87 -15.27
CA ASP A 68 17.38 -11.53 -15.51
C ASP A 68 18.47 -10.44 -15.49
N ASP A 69 19.60 -10.71 -14.81
CA ASP A 69 20.72 -9.79 -14.60
C ASP A 69 21.95 -10.25 -15.40
N ALA A 70 22.37 -9.43 -16.37
CA ALA A 70 23.51 -9.72 -17.24
C ALA A 70 24.85 -9.78 -16.48
N ASP A 71 25.04 -8.94 -15.46
CA ASP A 71 26.30 -8.88 -14.72
C ASP A 71 26.51 -10.18 -13.93
N LYS A 72 25.44 -10.70 -13.33
CA LYS A 72 25.46 -12.00 -12.63
C LYS A 72 25.71 -13.17 -13.58
N ILE A 73 25.20 -13.10 -14.81
CA ILE A 73 25.45 -14.12 -15.84
C ILE A 73 26.94 -14.12 -16.23
N LEU A 74 27.52 -12.94 -16.47
CA LEU A 74 28.94 -12.81 -16.82
C LEU A 74 29.86 -13.26 -15.67
N GLU A 75 29.51 -12.92 -14.43
CA GLU A 75 30.25 -13.39 -13.25
C GLU A 75 30.21 -14.92 -13.12
N ALA A 76 29.04 -15.52 -13.35
CA ALA A 76 28.88 -16.97 -13.32
C ALA A 76 29.70 -17.65 -14.43
N ASP A 77 29.72 -17.10 -15.65
CA ASP A 77 30.55 -17.65 -16.74
C ASP A 77 32.04 -17.57 -16.41
N ARG A 78 32.49 -16.46 -15.84
CA ARG A 78 33.88 -16.29 -15.41
C ARG A 78 34.27 -17.37 -14.39
N LYS A 79 33.45 -17.56 -13.35
CA LYS A 79 33.67 -18.58 -12.31
C LYS A 79 33.70 -20.00 -12.88
N LEU A 80 32.81 -20.32 -13.81
CA LEU A 80 32.79 -21.63 -14.48
C LEU A 80 34.06 -21.88 -15.28
N ARG A 81 34.58 -20.88 -16.00
CA ARG A 81 35.83 -21.00 -16.74
C ARG A 81 37.05 -21.11 -15.84
N GLU A 82 37.06 -20.39 -14.71
CA GLU A 82 38.13 -20.48 -13.71
C GLU A 82 38.20 -21.90 -13.13
N GLY A 83 37.07 -22.51 -12.78
CA GLY A 83 37.02 -23.87 -12.24
C GLY A 83 37.35 -25.00 -13.24
N LEU A 84 37.61 -24.68 -14.50
CA LEU A 84 38.05 -25.64 -15.53
C LEU A 84 39.51 -25.48 -15.92
N LYS A 85 40.18 -24.45 -15.40
CA LYS A 85 41.63 -24.29 -15.54
C LYS A 85 42.31 -25.10 -14.45
N ASP A 86 42.30 -26.42 -14.61
CA ASP A 86 43.24 -27.33 -13.96
C ASP A 86 44.37 -27.69 -14.93
#